data_AF-A0A2J8PWK8-F1
#
_entry.id   AF-A0A2J8PWK8-F1
#
_cell.length_a   1.000
_cell.length_b   1.000
_cell.length_c   1.000
_cell.angle_alpha   90.00
_cell.angle_beta   90.00
_cell.angle_gamma   90.00
#
_symmetry.space_group_name_H-M   'P 1'
#
loop_
_entity.id
_entity.type
_entity.pdbx_description
1 polymer ?
#
loop_
_entity_poly.entity_id
_entity_poly.type
_entity_poly.pdbx_seq_one_letter_code
_entity_poly.pdbx_strand_id
1 'polypeptide(L)'
;MTSTFNPRECKLSKQEGQNYGFFLRIEKDTEGHLVRVVEKCSPAEKAGLQDGDRVLRINGVFVDKEEHMQVVDLVRKSGNSVTLLVLDGDSYEKAVKTRVDLKELGQSQKEQGLSDNILSPVMNGGVQTWTQPRLCYLVKEGGSYGFSLKTVQGKKGVYMTDITPQGVAMKAGVLADDHLIEVNGENVEDASHEEVVEKVKKSGSRVMFLLVDKETDKRHVEQKIQFKRETASLKLLPHQPRIVEMKKGSNGYGFYLRAGSEQK
;
A
#
# COMPACT_ATOMS: atom_id res chain seq x y z
N MET A 1 -23.58 10.81 5.37
CA MET A 1 -23.26 12.14 5.94
C MET A 1 -21.90 12.54 5.40
N THR A 2 -21.83 13.59 4.60
CA THR A 2 -20.60 14.14 4.01
C THR A 2 -19.59 14.39 5.12
N SER A 3 -18.38 13.82 5.02
CA SER A 3 -17.32 13.96 6.03
C SER A 3 -17.03 15.44 6.24
N THR A 4 -17.22 15.92 7.47
CA THR A 4 -17.05 17.32 7.90
C THR A 4 -15.59 17.80 7.88
N PHE A 5 -14.67 16.93 7.45
CA PHE A 5 -13.24 17.17 7.37
C PHE A 5 -12.83 16.99 5.91
N ASN A 6 -12.06 17.94 5.38
CA ASN A 6 -11.67 17.97 3.97
C ASN A 6 -10.14 17.86 3.85
N PRO A 7 -9.57 16.64 3.92
CA PRO A 7 -8.17 16.44 3.64
C PRO A 7 -7.81 16.89 2.22
N ARG A 8 -6.61 17.43 2.07
CA ARG A 8 -6.07 17.89 0.79
C ARG A 8 -4.91 17.00 0.37
N GLU A 9 -4.93 16.56 -0.89
CA GLU A 9 -3.82 15.83 -1.49
C GLU A 9 -2.88 16.84 -2.17
N CYS A 10 -1.70 17.02 -1.60
CA CYS A 10 -0.64 17.88 -2.12
C CYS A 10 0.40 17.03 -2.86
N LYS A 11 0.56 17.25 -4.16
CA LYS A 11 1.58 16.58 -4.99
C LYS A 11 2.76 17.52 -5.19
N LEU A 12 3.84 17.26 -4.47
CA LEU A 12 5.05 18.07 -4.52
C LEU A 12 6.04 17.45 -5.50
N SER A 13 6.66 18.30 -6.34
CA SER A 13 7.74 17.91 -7.23
C SER A 13 8.84 18.95 -7.22
N LYS A 14 10.10 18.51 -7.16
CA LYS A 14 11.29 19.38 -7.08
C LYS A 14 12.38 18.92 -8.04
N GLN A 15 13.32 19.80 -8.35
CA GLN A 15 14.53 19.41 -9.07
C GLN A 15 15.54 18.74 -8.12
N GLU A 16 16.50 18.00 -8.70
CA GLU A 16 17.61 17.44 -7.94
C GLU A 16 18.43 18.56 -7.25
N GLY A 17 18.84 18.34 -6.00
CA GLY A 17 19.52 19.35 -5.19
C GLY A 17 18.63 20.47 -4.60
N GLN A 18 17.36 20.58 -5.00
CA GLN A 18 16.42 21.51 -4.37
C GLN A 18 15.72 20.89 -3.16
N ASN A 19 15.18 21.76 -2.29
CA ASN A 19 14.27 21.38 -1.20
C ASN A 19 12.81 21.52 -1.66
N TYR A 20 11.89 20.88 -0.94
CA TYR A 20 10.45 21.05 -1.18
C TYR A 20 9.92 22.40 -0.68
N GLY A 21 10.66 23.11 0.19
CA GLY A 21 10.32 24.43 0.72
C GLY A 21 9.25 24.39 1.81
N PHE A 22 9.33 23.40 2.71
CA PHE A 22 8.59 23.37 3.96
C PHE A 22 9.42 22.68 5.04
N PHE A 23 9.06 22.91 6.30
CA PHE A 23 9.62 22.22 7.45
C PHE A 23 8.59 21.28 8.04
N LEU A 24 9.03 20.06 8.38
CA LEU A 24 8.24 19.14 9.18
C LEU A 24 8.69 19.24 10.64
N ARG A 25 7.77 19.43 11.58
CA ARG A 25 8.08 19.59 13.01
C ARG A 25 7.14 18.79 13.90
N ILE A 26 7.63 18.46 15.09
CA ILE A 26 6.82 18.11 16.25
C ILE A 26 6.88 19.30 17.21
N GLU A 27 5.73 19.75 17.67
CA GLU A 27 5.61 20.83 18.64
C GLU A 27 5.16 20.28 19.99
N LYS A 28 5.64 20.89 21.07
CA LYS A 28 5.22 20.50 22.42
C LYS A 28 3.71 20.73 22.56
N ASP A 29 3.01 19.79 23.17
CA ASP A 29 1.56 19.86 23.43
C ASP A 29 0.68 19.91 22.16
N THR A 30 1.24 19.59 20.99
CA THR A 30 0.50 19.50 19.72
C THR A 30 0.67 18.12 19.09
N GLU A 31 -0.44 17.44 18.80
CA GLU A 31 -0.42 16.13 18.16
C GLU A 31 -0.22 16.22 16.64
N GLY A 32 0.38 15.16 16.07
CA GLY A 32 0.60 14.98 14.64
C GLY A 32 1.91 15.57 14.13
N HIS A 33 2.16 15.42 12.82
CA HIS A 33 3.35 15.95 12.16
C HIS A 33 3.01 17.26 11.44
N LEU A 34 3.59 18.37 11.92
CA LEU A 34 3.21 19.71 11.48
C LEU A 34 4.06 20.18 10.31
N VAL A 35 3.39 20.71 9.30
CA VAL A 35 3.99 21.55 8.28
C VAL A 35 4.15 22.96 8.84
N ARG A 36 5.36 23.48 8.78
CA ARG A 36 5.70 24.86 9.14
C ARG A 36 6.55 25.50 8.06
N VAL A 37 6.50 26.82 7.99
CA VAL A 37 7.38 27.65 7.14
C VAL A 37 7.33 27.15 5.69
N VAL A 38 6.14 27.26 5.08
CA VAL A 38 5.98 27.02 3.65
C VAL A 38 6.59 28.21 2.90
N GLU A 39 7.68 27.96 2.18
CA GLU A 39 8.43 28.99 1.47
C GLU A 39 7.66 29.49 0.24
N LYS A 40 7.70 30.80 -0.01
CA LYS A 40 7.05 31.42 -1.17
C LYS A 40 7.69 30.94 -2.47
N CYS A 41 6.87 30.69 -3.49
CA CYS A 41 7.23 30.15 -4.80
C CYS A 41 7.83 28.72 -4.78
N SER A 42 7.78 28.04 -3.64
CA SER A 42 8.33 26.69 -3.47
C SER A 42 7.46 25.59 -4.08
N PRO A 43 7.99 24.37 -4.27
CA PRO A 43 7.20 23.19 -4.58
C PRO A 43 6.03 22.94 -3.62
N ALA A 44 6.23 23.18 -2.33
CA ALA A 44 5.22 22.98 -1.30
C ALA A 44 4.04 23.96 -1.45
N GLU A 45 4.32 25.27 -1.60
CA GLU A 45 3.29 26.29 -1.79
C GLU A 45 2.48 26.01 -3.07
N LYS A 46 3.17 25.69 -4.18
CA LYS A 46 2.54 25.37 -5.47
C LYS A 46 1.66 24.12 -5.41
N ALA A 47 1.98 23.18 -4.52
CA ALA A 47 1.19 21.97 -4.27
C ALA A 47 -0.01 22.20 -3.33
N GLY A 48 -0.20 23.43 -2.84
CA GLY A 48 -1.30 23.79 -1.93
C GLY A 48 -1.06 23.42 -0.46
N LEU A 49 0.18 23.12 -0.09
CA LEU A 49 0.57 22.87 1.30
C LEU A 49 0.54 24.19 2.08
N GLN A 50 -0.03 24.17 3.29
CA GLN A 50 -0.17 25.37 4.12
C GLN A 50 0.55 25.21 5.46
N ASP A 51 0.99 26.33 6.04
CA ASP A 51 1.52 26.33 7.40
C ASP A 51 0.40 25.93 8.39
N GLY A 52 0.70 24.99 9.27
CA GLY A 52 -0.25 24.43 10.24
C GLY A 52 -0.95 23.17 9.77
N ASP A 53 -0.72 22.73 8.54
CA ASP A 53 -1.20 21.44 8.05
C ASP A 53 -0.59 20.27 8.83
N ARG A 54 -1.40 19.26 9.12
CA ARG A 54 -0.97 17.97 9.69
C ARG A 54 -0.86 16.94 8.58
N VAL A 55 0.28 16.28 8.50
CA VAL A 55 0.52 15.21 7.52
C VAL A 55 -0.14 13.92 7.99
N LEU A 56 -1.20 13.51 7.30
CA LEU A 56 -1.91 12.26 7.55
C LEU A 56 -1.29 11.09 6.77
N ARG A 57 -0.89 11.32 5.52
CA ARG A 57 -0.29 10.28 4.66
C ARG A 57 0.88 10.79 3.83
N ILE A 58 1.83 9.90 3.55
CA ILE A 58 2.93 10.08 2.58
C ILE A 58 2.86 8.96 1.56
N ASN A 59 2.64 9.28 0.28
CA ASN A 59 2.48 8.34 -0.82
C ASN A 59 1.46 7.21 -0.51
N GLY A 60 0.35 7.57 0.16
CA GLY A 60 -0.70 6.64 0.55
C GLY A 60 -0.47 5.92 1.90
N VAL A 61 0.75 5.92 2.43
CA VAL A 61 1.06 5.34 3.76
C VAL A 61 0.57 6.29 4.84
N PHE A 62 -0.22 5.81 5.80
CA PHE A 62 -0.68 6.59 6.94
C PHE A 62 0.46 6.81 7.94
N VAL A 63 0.68 8.06 8.35
CA VAL A 63 1.86 8.45 9.14
C VAL A 63 1.55 9.20 10.42
N ASP A 64 0.28 9.50 10.73
CA ASP A 64 -0.10 10.31 11.90
C ASP A 64 0.42 9.76 13.25
N LYS A 65 0.57 8.43 13.33
CA LYS A 65 1.01 7.71 14.54
C LYS A 65 2.46 7.21 14.46
N GLU A 66 3.18 7.56 13.39
CA GLU A 66 4.56 7.14 13.19
C GLU A 66 5.53 8.06 13.93
N GLU A 67 6.76 7.60 14.14
CA GLU A 67 7.77 8.45 14.76
C GLU A 67 8.25 9.53 13.78
N HIS A 68 8.56 10.72 14.30
CA HIS A 68 8.98 11.86 13.48
C HIS A 68 10.11 11.52 12.50
N MET A 69 11.11 10.75 12.94
CA MET A 69 12.23 10.34 12.08
C MET A 69 11.77 9.47 10.91
N GLN A 70 10.83 8.55 11.14
CA GLN A 70 10.29 7.68 10.10
C GLN A 70 9.53 8.48 9.04
N VAL A 71 8.75 9.48 9.48
CA VAL A 71 8.02 10.39 8.58
C VAL A 71 8.99 11.23 7.73
N VAL A 72 10.05 11.76 8.35
CA VAL A 72 11.11 12.47 7.63
C VAL A 72 11.80 11.57 6.61
N ASP A 73 12.11 10.33 6.98
CA ASP A 73 12.74 9.37 6.09
C ASP A 73 11.85 8.97 4.91
N LEU A 74 10.53 8.84 5.12
CA LEU A 74 9.58 8.60 4.03
C LEU A 74 9.57 9.76 3.02
N VAL A 75 9.58 11.01 3.49
CA VAL A 75 9.69 12.18 2.59
C VAL A 75 11.02 12.17 1.85
N ARG A 76 12.15 11.91 2.53
CA ARG A 76 13.49 11.88 1.91
C ARG A 76 13.64 10.77 0.87
N LYS A 77 13.19 9.56 1.20
CA LYS A 77 13.22 8.39 0.31
C LYS A 77 12.35 8.56 -0.93
N SER A 78 11.37 9.48 -0.89
CA SER A 78 10.53 9.82 -2.04
C SER A 78 11.29 10.54 -3.17
N GLY A 79 12.52 10.99 -2.92
CA GLY A 79 13.37 11.61 -3.94
C GLY A 79 12.80 12.95 -4.39
N ASN A 80 12.54 13.09 -5.68
CA ASN A 80 12.13 14.36 -6.31
C ASN A 80 10.60 14.54 -6.44
N SER A 81 9.80 13.54 -6.05
CA SER A 81 8.34 13.63 -6.06
C SER A 81 7.72 12.97 -4.83
N VAL A 82 6.81 13.65 -4.14
CA VAL A 82 6.10 13.13 -2.96
C VAL A 82 4.63 13.58 -2.95
N THR A 83 3.72 12.67 -2.59
CA THR A 83 2.31 12.99 -2.38
C THR A 83 2.01 13.01 -0.89
N LEU A 84 1.53 14.14 -0.37
CA LEU A 84 1.13 14.31 1.02
C LEU A 84 -0.39 14.42 1.10
N LEU A 85 -1.04 13.59 1.91
CA LEU A 85 -2.40 13.86 2.33
C LEU A 85 -2.34 14.63 3.64
N VAL A 86 -2.88 15.83 3.65
CA VAL A 86 -2.85 16.73 4.80
C VAL A 86 -4.23 17.16 5.26
N LEU A 87 -4.35 17.51 6.52
CA LEU A 87 -5.54 18.13 7.09
C LEU A 87 -5.15 19.45 7.74
N ASP A 88 -5.96 20.50 7.56
CA ASP A 88 -5.71 21.77 8.23
C ASP A 88 -5.76 21.60 9.75
N GLY A 89 -5.04 22.49 10.44
CA GLY A 89 -4.85 22.40 11.88
C GLY A 89 -6.14 22.36 12.69
N ASP A 90 -7.05 23.28 12.41
CA ASP A 90 -8.32 23.39 13.14
C ASP A 90 -9.18 22.14 12.94
N SER A 91 -9.24 21.64 11.71
CA SER A 91 -9.94 20.40 11.38
C SER A 91 -9.30 19.18 12.03
N TYR A 92 -7.96 19.12 12.08
CA TYR A 92 -7.24 18.05 12.74
C TYR A 92 -7.53 18.01 14.25
N GLU A 93 -7.40 19.15 14.93
CA GLU A 93 -7.67 19.25 16.37
C GLU A 93 -9.11 18.88 16.71
N LYS A 94 -10.06 19.34 15.88
CA LYS A 94 -11.47 18.96 16.01
C LYS A 94 -11.68 17.47 15.79
N ALA A 95 -11.04 16.86 14.79
CA ALA A 95 -11.13 15.43 14.50
C ALA A 95 -10.60 14.59 15.67
N VAL A 96 -9.44 14.94 16.22
CA VAL A 96 -8.87 14.29 17.40
C VAL A 96 -9.79 14.42 18.62
N LYS A 97 -10.28 15.63 18.92
CA LYS A 97 -11.17 15.90 20.05
C LYS A 97 -12.49 15.12 19.96
N THR A 98 -12.99 14.94 18.74
CA THR A 98 -14.22 14.16 18.46
C THR A 98 -13.96 12.67 18.24
N ARG A 99 -12.72 12.20 18.43
CA ARG A 99 -12.27 10.81 18.26
C ARG A 99 -12.59 10.24 16.88
N VAL A 100 -12.44 11.06 15.84
CA VAL A 100 -12.56 10.64 14.45
C VAL A 100 -11.35 9.77 14.09
N ASP A 101 -11.60 8.69 13.37
CA ASP A 101 -10.52 7.89 12.80
C ASP A 101 -9.89 8.64 11.61
N LEU A 102 -8.75 9.29 11.87
CA LEU A 102 -7.99 10.03 10.88
C LEU A 102 -7.50 9.16 9.71
N LYS A 103 -7.42 7.84 9.90
CA LYS A 103 -7.04 6.89 8.84
C LYS A 103 -8.11 6.78 7.76
N GLU A 104 -9.38 6.98 8.11
CA GLU A 104 -10.51 6.92 7.18
C GLU A 104 -10.69 8.24 6.38
N LEU A 105 -10.03 9.31 6.80
CA LEU A 105 -10.08 10.60 6.12
C LEU A 105 -9.30 10.57 4.79
N GLY A 106 -9.95 11.03 3.72
CA GLY A 106 -9.34 11.14 2.39
C GLY A 106 -9.32 9.83 1.58
N GLN A 107 -10.01 8.78 2.04
CA GLN A 107 -10.41 7.67 1.19
C GLN A 107 -11.50 8.18 0.23
N SER A 108 -11.09 8.84 -0.87
CA SER A 108 -12.06 9.35 -1.85
C SER A 108 -12.92 8.21 -2.40
N GLN A 109 -14.21 8.51 -2.50
CA GLN A 109 -15.34 7.70 -2.95
C GLN A 109 -15.18 7.14 -4.38
N LYS A 110 -14.17 6.30 -4.64
CA LYS A 110 -14.20 5.31 -5.73
C LYS A 110 -14.59 3.91 -5.24
N GLU A 111 -14.93 3.78 -3.96
CA GLU A 111 -15.30 2.52 -3.31
C GLU A 111 -16.75 2.50 -2.79
N GLN A 112 -17.68 3.17 -3.47
CA GLN A 112 -19.12 2.93 -3.28
C GLN A 112 -19.72 2.38 -4.56
N GLY A 113 -19.57 1.07 -4.73
CA GLY A 113 -20.22 0.30 -5.78
C GLY A 113 -20.11 -1.17 -5.44
N LEU A 114 -21.22 -1.73 -4.96
CA LEU A 114 -21.48 -3.14 -4.68
C LEU A 114 -21.08 -3.63 -3.29
N SER A 115 -21.99 -3.36 -2.35
CA SER A 115 -22.32 -4.27 -1.27
C SER A 115 -22.47 -5.70 -1.80
N ASP A 116 -21.79 -6.66 -1.18
CA ASP A 116 -22.40 -7.95 -0.92
C ASP A 116 -22.01 -8.42 0.48
N ASN A 117 -23.06 -8.78 1.20
CA ASN A 117 -23.08 -9.25 2.59
C ASN A 117 -22.45 -10.65 2.73
N ILE A 118 -22.41 -11.13 3.98
CA ILE A 118 -22.14 -12.49 4.51
C ILE A 118 -20.69 -12.61 5.06
N LEU A 119 -20.38 -12.54 6.37
CA LEU A 119 -21.11 -12.55 7.65
C LEU A 119 -20.31 -11.78 8.72
N SER A 120 -21.00 -11.11 9.63
CA SER A 120 -20.48 -10.60 10.89
C SER A 120 -21.32 -11.14 12.06
N PRO A 121 -20.72 -11.48 13.21
CA PRO A 121 -21.31 -11.15 14.49
C PRO A 121 -20.57 -9.94 15.10
N VAL A 122 -21.38 -9.01 15.56
CA VAL A 122 -21.03 -7.72 16.16
C VAL A 122 -20.23 -7.92 17.45
N MET A 123 -19.10 -7.22 17.60
CA MET A 123 -18.70 -6.54 18.84
C MET A 123 -17.57 -5.53 18.59
N ASN A 124 -17.90 -4.26 18.81
CA ASN A 124 -17.06 -3.12 19.21
C ASN A 124 -15.68 -2.90 18.54
N GLY A 125 -15.58 -1.81 17.76
CA GLY A 125 -14.32 -1.11 17.51
C GLY A 125 -13.40 -1.77 16.48
N GLY A 126 -13.86 -1.92 15.24
CA GLY A 126 -13.08 -2.49 14.15
C GLY A 126 -12.57 -1.44 13.17
N VAL A 127 -11.26 -1.20 13.18
CA VAL A 127 -10.47 -0.73 12.04
C VAL A 127 -10.95 -1.46 10.77
N GLN A 128 -11.18 -0.78 9.64
CA GLN A 128 -11.25 -1.47 8.35
C GLN A 128 -9.84 -1.98 8.02
N THR A 129 -9.46 -3.07 8.67
CA THR A 129 -8.33 -3.91 8.30
C THR A 129 -8.68 -4.54 6.97
N TRP A 130 -7.74 -4.55 6.03
CA TRP A 130 -7.88 -5.33 4.83
C TRP A 130 -7.81 -6.81 5.24
N THR A 131 -8.93 -7.41 5.65
CA THR A 131 -8.99 -8.74 6.29
C THR A 131 -8.64 -9.90 5.36
N GLN A 132 -8.13 -9.60 4.17
CA GLN A 132 -7.96 -10.55 3.09
C GLN A 132 -6.60 -10.37 2.41
N PRO A 133 -6.05 -11.39 1.76
CA PRO A 133 -4.81 -11.24 1.00
C PRO A 133 -4.92 -10.19 -0.11
N ARG A 134 -3.80 -9.72 -0.65
CA ARG A 134 -3.74 -8.86 -1.85
C ARG A 134 -3.06 -9.61 -2.98
N LEU A 135 -3.69 -9.59 -4.16
CA LEU A 135 -3.06 -10.09 -5.38
C LEU A 135 -2.42 -8.93 -6.13
N CYS A 136 -1.10 -8.89 -6.16
CA CYS A 136 -0.32 -7.82 -6.76
C CYS A 136 0.31 -8.29 -8.07
N TYR A 137 0.06 -7.59 -9.17
CA TYR A 137 0.66 -7.86 -10.47
C TYR A 137 1.67 -6.77 -10.81
N LEU A 138 2.93 -7.15 -11.02
CA LEU A 138 4.04 -6.24 -11.26
C LEU A 138 4.63 -6.46 -12.65
N VAL A 139 4.97 -5.36 -13.33
CA VAL A 139 5.72 -5.35 -14.59
C VAL A 139 6.93 -4.44 -14.42
N LYS A 140 8.14 -4.93 -14.65
CA LYS A 140 9.37 -4.14 -14.45
C LYS A 140 9.32 -2.84 -15.26
N GLU A 141 9.74 -1.75 -14.60
CA GLU A 141 10.06 -0.48 -15.24
C GLU A 141 11.54 -0.16 -14.93
N GLY A 142 12.33 0.21 -15.93
CA GLY A 142 13.76 0.49 -15.74
C GLY A 142 14.57 -0.71 -15.23
N GLY A 143 14.11 -1.95 -15.46
CA GLY A 143 14.80 -3.18 -15.05
C GLY A 143 14.56 -3.65 -13.62
N SER A 144 13.78 -2.91 -12.82
CA SER A 144 13.45 -3.25 -11.43
C SER A 144 11.94 -3.29 -11.18
N TYR A 145 11.56 -4.01 -10.12
CA TYR A 145 10.20 -3.96 -9.57
C TYR A 145 10.07 -2.93 -8.44
N GLY A 146 11.18 -2.37 -7.93
CA GLY A 146 11.15 -1.36 -6.86
C GLY A 146 10.79 -1.91 -5.47
N PHE A 147 11.26 -3.11 -5.13
CA PHE A 147 11.18 -3.69 -3.79
C PHE A 147 12.44 -4.52 -3.50
N SER A 148 12.66 -4.83 -2.22
CA SER A 148 13.61 -5.82 -1.72
C SER A 148 12.89 -6.92 -0.93
N LEU A 149 13.48 -8.10 -0.85
CA LEU A 149 13.01 -9.19 0.01
C LEU A 149 13.88 -9.25 1.27
N LYS A 150 13.26 -9.58 2.41
CA LYS A 150 13.98 -9.84 3.66
C LYS A 150 13.43 -11.06 4.37
N THR A 151 14.28 -11.70 5.16
CA THR A 151 13.88 -12.70 6.15
C THR A 151 14.20 -12.14 7.53
N VAL A 152 13.32 -12.34 8.50
CA VAL A 152 13.48 -11.79 9.85
C VAL A 152 13.87 -12.94 10.78
N GLN A 153 14.95 -12.77 11.55
CA GLN A 153 15.41 -13.79 12.49
C GLN A 153 14.29 -14.17 13.47
N GLY A 154 14.01 -15.46 13.60
CA GLY A 154 12.95 -15.98 14.48
C GLY A 154 11.53 -15.83 13.92
N LYS A 155 11.36 -15.33 12.69
CA LYS A 155 10.07 -15.35 11.98
C LYS A 155 10.17 -16.22 10.74
N LYS A 156 9.14 -17.01 10.50
CA LYS A 156 9.01 -17.82 9.29
C LYS A 156 8.64 -16.94 8.09
N GLY A 157 9.11 -17.31 6.90
CA GLY A 157 8.72 -16.70 5.63
C GLY A 157 9.59 -15.52 5.17
N VAL A 158 9.22 -14.98 4.02
CA VAL A 158 9.90 -13.86 3.33
C VAL A 158 8.98 -12.66 3.27
N TYR A 159 9.53 -11.47 3.52
CA TYR A 159 8.78 -10.23 3.66
C TYR A 159 9.28 -9.17 2.68
N MET A 160 8.38 -8.27 2.31
CA MET A 160 8.68 -7.13 1.45
C MET A 160 9.34 -5.99 2.25
N THR A 161 10.37 -5.37 1.69
CA THR A 161 11.07 -4.21 2.26
C THR A 161 11.54 -3.27 1.17
N ASP A 162 12.03 -2.08 1.54
CA ASP A 162 12.60 -1.08 0.62
C ASP A 162 11.74 -0.77 -0.60
N ILE A 163 10.44 -0.55 -0.36
CA ILE A 163 9.49 -0.21 -1.41
C ILE A 163 9.84 1.16 -1.99
N THR A 164 10.21 1.18 -3.26
CA THR A 164 10.58 2.42 -3.97
C THR A 164 9.35 3.31 -4.12
N PRO A 165 9.39 4.55 -3.63
CA PRO A 165 8.28 5.49 -3.81
C PRO A 165 7.92 5.70 -5.28
N GLN A 166 6.62 5.62 -5.58
CA GLN A 166 6.08 5.69 -6.95
C GLN A 166 6.61 4.60 -7.91
N GLY A 167 7.35 3.61 -7.40
CA GLY A 167 7.84 2.47 -8.15
C GLY A 167 6.75 1.46 -8.48
N VAL A 168 7.10 0.46 -9.30
CA VAL A 168 6.19 -0.60 -9.76
C VAL A 168 5.51 -1.31 -8.59
N ALA A 169 6.27 -1.72 -7.58
CA ALA A 169 5.75 -2.41 -6.40
C ALA A 169 4.69 -1.59 -5.65
N MET A 170 4.97 -0.32 -5.38
CA MET A 170 4.04 0.58 -4.69
C MET A 170 2.75 0.76 -5.49
N LYS A 171 2.85 1.00 -6.80
CA LYS A 171 1.69 1.14 -7.70
C LYS A 171 0.86 -0.14 -7.77
N ALA A 172 1.49 -1.30 -7.66
CA ALA A 172 0.83 -2.61 -7.64
C ALA A 172 0.22 -2.98 -6.27
N GLY A 173 0.36 -2.12 -5.25
CA GLY A 173 -0.19 -2.34 -3.91
C GLY A 173 0.67 -3.14 -2.95
N VAL A 174 1.96 -3.31 -3.25
CA VAL A 174 2.92 -3.93 -2.33
C VAL A 174 3.25 -2.95 -1.21
N LEU A 175 3.11 -3.38 0.04
CA LEU A 175 3.45 -2.60 1.22
C LEU A 175 4.72 -3.13 1.88
N ALA A 176 5.40 -2.26 2.64
CA ALA A 176 6.51 -2.69 3.49
C ALA A 176 5.98 -3.62 4.59
N ASP A 177 6.78 -4.62 4.96
CA ASP A 177 6.44 -5.68 5.91
C ASP A 177 5.33 -6.63 5.45
N ASP A 178 4.93 -6.60 4.18
CA ASP A 178 4.03 -7.62 3.64
C ASP A 178 4.70 -8.99 3.66
N HIS A 179 4.00 -9.99 4.21
CA HIS A 179 4.39 -11.39 4.15
C HIS A 179 4.03 -11.96 2.77
N LEU A 180 5.02 -12.55 2.11
CA LEU A 180 4.87 -13.16 0.80
C LEU A 180 4.38 -14.60 0.91
N ILE A 181 3.15 -14.84 0.45
CA ILE A 181 2.49 -16.14 0.52
C ILE A 181 2.69 -16.93 -0.77
N GLU A 182 2.56 -16.29 -1.93
CA GLU A 182 2.75 -16.95 -3.23
C GLU A 182 3.56 -16.11 -4.22
N VAL A 183 4.33 -16.80 -5.07
CA VAL A 183 4.94 -16.24 -6.28
C VAL A 183 4.38 -16.99 -7.50
N ASN A 184 3.70 -16.29 -8.40
CA ASN A 184 3.04 -16.83 -9.59
C ASN A 184 2.10 -18.03 -9.35
N GLY A 185 1.59 -18.20 -8.13
CA GLY A 185 0.68 -19.30 -7.77
C GLY A 185 1.33 -20.47 -7.08
N GLU A 186 2.64 -20.39 -6.83
CA GLU A 186 3.33 -21.34 -5.99
C GLU A 186 3.45 -20.76 -4.58
N ASN A 187 2.99 -21.50 -3.57
CA ASN A 187 3.14 -21.11 -2.17
C ASN A 187 4.63 -21.10 -1.78
N VAL A 188 5.04 -20.10 -1.01
CA VAL A 188 6.43 -19.88 -0.61
C VAL A 188 6.61 -19.63 0.89
N GLU A 189 5.60 -19.87 1.72
CA GLU A 189 5.66 -19.61 3.18
C GLU A 189 6.74 -20.46 3.88
N ASP A 190 7.02 -21.65 3.34
CA ASP A 190 8.04 -22.59 3.81
C ASP A 190 9.34 -22.53 3.00
N ALA A 191 9.41 -21.70 1.96
CA ALA A 191 10.59 -21.61 1.11
C ALA A 191 11.71 -20.81 1.78
N SER A 192 12.96 -21.18 1.50
CA SER A 192 14.14 -20.40 1.88
C SER A 192 14.18 -19.05 1.14
N HIS A 193 14.95 -18.11 1.68
CA HIS A 193 15.13 -16.79 1.08
C HIS A 193 15.62 -16.91 -0.38
N GLU A 194 16.59 -17.79 -0.60
CA GLU A 194 17.21 -18.05 -1.89
C GLU A 194 16.21 -18.61 -2.90
N GLU A 195 15.40 -19.60 -2.52
CA GLU A 195 14.37 -20.18 -3.39
C GLU A 195 13.33 -19.14 -3.83
N VAL A 196 12.91 -18.26 -2.92
CA VAL A 196 11.98 -17.17 -3.26
C VAL A 196 12.64 -16.19 -4.22
N VAL A 197 13.89 -15.79 -3.98
CA VAL A 197 14.65 -14.91 -4.87
C VAL A 197 14.78 -15.53 -6.26
N GLU A 198 15.06 -16.83 -6.36
CA GLU A 198 15.13 -17.55 -7.64
C GLU A 198 13.78 -17.57 -8.37
N LYS A 199 12.67 -17.86 -7.69
CA LYS A 199 11.32 -17.81 -8.28
C LYS A 199 10.99 -16.43 -8.82
N VAL A 200 11.30 -15.37 -8.07
CA VAL A 200 11.10 -13.98 -8.52
C VAL A 200 11.98 -13.64 -9.72
N LYS A 201 13.25 -14.06 -9.73
CA LYS A 201 14.15 -13.85 -10.87
C LYS A 201 13.68 -14.60 -12.12
N LYS A 202 13.26 -15.87 -11.98
CA LYS A 202 12.74 -16.72 -13.06
C LYS A 202 11.46 -16.15 -13.69
N SER A 203 10.71 -15.33 -12.96
CA SER A 203 9.52 -14.63 -13.46
C SER A 203 9.84 -13.59 -14.55
N GLY A 204 11.11 -13.18 -14.69
CA GLY A 204 11.53 -12.29 -15.77
C GLY A 204 11.06 -10.85 -15.57
N SER A 205 10.19 -10.37 -16.46
CA SER A 205 9.69 -8.98 -16.47
C SER A 205 8.32 -8.80 -15.82
N ARG A 206 7.61 -9.91 -15.52
CA ARG A 206 6.26 -9.90 -14.95
C ARG A 206 6.18 -10.87 -13.79
N VAL A 207 5.60 -10.46 -12.67
CA VAL A 207 5.42 -11.35 -11.52
C VAL A 207 4.09 -11.07 -10.83
N MET A 208 3.47 -12.12 -10.31
CA MET A 208 2.26 -12.04 -9.51
C MET A 208 2.56 -12.50 -8.09
N PHE A 209 2.20 -11.68 -7.09
CA PHE A 209 2.35 -12.00 -5.68
C PHE A 209 1.01 -12.13 -4.99
N LEU A 210 0.91 -13.11 -4.09
CA LEU A 210 -0.09 -13.09 -3.03
C LEU A 210 0.57 -12.57 -1.76
N LEU A 211 0.11 -11.43 -1.25
CA LEU A 211 0.70 -10.72 -0.13
C LEU A 211 -0.30 -10.54 1.00
N VAL A 212 0.20 -10.52 2.22
CA VAL A 212 -0.59 -10.29 3.43
C VAL A 212 0.12 -9.23 4.28
N ASP A 213 -0.61 -8.21 4.71
CA ASP A 213 -0.02 -7.23 5.63
C ASP A 213 0.19 -7.80 7.04
N LYS A 214 1.07 -7.15 7.80
CA LYS A 214 1.43 -7.53 9.16
C LYS A 214 0.27 -7.80 10.11
N GLU A 215 -0.85 -7.08 10.00
CA GLU A 215 -1.98 -7.26 10.90
C GLU A 215 -2.81 -8.49 10.49
N THR A 216 -3.01 -8.66 9.19
CA THR A 216 -3.70 -9.80 8.60
C THR A 216 -2.90 -11.10 8.80
N ASP A 217 -1.57 -11.02 8.74
CA ASP A 217 -0.64 -12.12 9.00
C ASP A 217 -0.68 -12.61 10.47
N LYS A 218 -0.77 -11.68 11.43
CA LYS A 218 -0.97 -12.06 12.84
C LYS A 218 -2.27 -12.85 13.04
N ARG A 219 -3.37 -12.38 12.44
CA ARG A 219 -4.67 -13.06 12.53
C ARG A 219 -4.64 -14.45 11.88
N HIS A 220 -3.90 -14.61 10.79
CA HIS A 220 -3.67 -15.92 10.15
C HIS A 220 -3.07 -16.93 11.11
N VAL A 221 -2.00 -16.53 11.79
CA VAL A 221 -1.30 -17.37 12.76
C VAL A 221 -2.19 -17.69 13.96
N GLU A 222 -2.95 -16.72 14.46
CA GLU A 222 -3.81 -16.89 15.65
C GLU A 222 -5.07 -17.72 15.36
N GLN A 223 -5.67 -17.59 14.17
CA GLN A 223 -6.96 -18.19 13.83
C GLN A 223 -6.85 -19.42 12.91
N LYS A 224 -5.64 -19.81 12.47
CA LYS A 224 -5.38 -20.90 11.50
C LYS A 224 -6.24 -20.79 10.23
N ILE A 225 -6.61 -19.58 9.84
CA ILE A 225 -7.22 -19.33 8.54
C ILE A 225 -6.17 -19.68 7.49
N GLN A 226 -6.54 -20.26 6.36
CA GLN A 226 -5.58 -20.48 5.27
C GLN A 226 -5.86 -19.44 4.19
N PHE A 227 -4.88 -18.60 3.89
CA PHE A 227 -5.03 -17.66 2.79
C PHE A 227 -4.95 -18.37 1.45
N LYS A 228 -5.88 -18.04 0.57
CA LYS A 228 -5.90 -18.55 -0.78
C LYS A 228 -6.06 -17.38 -1.75
N ARG A 229 -5.59 -17.57 -2.98
CA ARG A 229 -5.76 -16.59 -4.04
C ARG A 229 -7.23 -16.20 -4.26
N GLU A 230 -8.18 -17.12 -4.07
CA GLU A 230 -9.60 -16.86 -4.31
C GLU A 230 -10.20 -15.85 -3.32
N THR A 231 -9.59 -15.70 -2.15
CA THR A 231 -10.01 -14.71 -1.15
C THR A 231 -9.21 -13.42 -1.26
N ALA A 232 -8.26 -13.32 -2.20
CA ALA A 232 -7.46 -12.13 -2.35
C ALA A 232 -8.28 -10.96 -2.91
N SER A 233 -8.00 -9.75 -2.43
CA SER A 233 -8.49 -8.56 -3.09
C SER A 233 -7.80 -8.35 -4.42
N LEU A 234 -8.61 -8.04 -5.43
CA LEU A 234 -8.22 -7.89 -6.84
C LEU A 234 -8.29 -6.41 -7.27
N LYS A 235 -8.52 -5.50 -6.32
CA LYS A 235 -8.76 -4.05 -6.55
C LYS A 235 -7.63 -3.35 -7.32
N LEU A 236 -6.39 -3.80 -7.14
CA LEU A 236 -5.19 -3.15 -7.70
C LEU A 236 -4.63 -3.88 -8.93
N LEU A 237 -5.34 -4.90 -9.44
CA LEU A 237 -4.95 -5.53 -10.70
C LEU A 237 -5.20 -4.56 -11.87
N PRO A 238 -4.32 -4.54 -12.89
CA PRO A 238 -4.46 -3.67 -14.04
C PRO A 238 -5.74 -3.93 -14.85
N HIS A 239 -6.25 -5.16 -14.77
CA HIS A 239 -7.53 -5.55 -15.35
C HIS A 239 -8.36 -6.24 -14.28
N GLN A 240 -9.62 -5.84 -14.17
CA GLN A 240 -10.54 -6.50 -13.25
C GLN A 240 -10.89 -7.90 -13.77
N PRO A 241 -10.93 -8.91 -12.89
CA PRO A 241 -11.45 -10.21 -13.23
C PRO A 241 -12.87 -10.07 -13.76
N ARG A 242 -13.20 -10.87 -14.78
CA ARG A 242 -14.54 -10.93 -15.34
C ARG A 242 -14.91 -12.37 -15.62
N ILE A 243 -16.18 -12.69 -15.47
CA ILE A 243 -16.72 -13.96 -15.94
C ILE A 243 -16.75 -13.89 -17.46
N VAL A 244 -16.13 -14.88 -18.11
CA VAL A 244 -16.17 -15.03 -19.56
C VAL A 244 -16.88 -16.33 -19.87
N GLU A 245 -18.04 -16.25 -20.51
CA GLU A 245 -18.66 -17.44 -21.10
C GLU A 245 -17.91 -17.82 -22.38
N MET A 246 -17.23 -18.96 -22.32
CA MET A 246 -16.50 -19.48 -23.46
C MET A 246 -17.33 -20.53 -24.16
N LYS A 247 -17.61 -20.33 -25.46
CA LYS A 247 -18.27 -21.33 -26.30
C LYS A 247 -17.21 -22.10 -27.07
N LYS A 248 -17.22 -23.42 -26.94
CA LYS A 248 -16.30 -24.30 -27.67
C LYS A 248 -16.67 -24.31 -29.15
N GLY A 249 -15.78 -23.85 -30.01
CA GLY A 249 -15.91 -23.96 -31.46
C GLY A 249 -15.36 -25.28 -31.98
N SER A 250 -15.38 -25.46 -33.31
CA SER A 250 -14.79 -26.62 -34.00
C SER A 250 -13.30 -26.80 -33.71
N ASN A 251 -12.57 -25.70 -33.47
CA ASN A 251 -11.14 -25.69 -33.13
C ASN A 251 -10.87 -25.55 -31.62
N GLY A 252 -11.86 -25.82 -30.76
CA GLY A 252 -11.76 -25.66 -29.31
C GLY A 252 -12.12 -24.25 -28.82
N TYR A 253 -11.50 -23.79 -27.73
CA TYR A 253 -11.80 -22.49 -27.11
C TYR A 253 -10.90 -21.34 -27.61
N GLY A 254 -10.01 -21.59 -28.58
CA GLY A 254 -9.12 -20.57 -29.13
C GLY A 254 -7.87 -20.26 -28.28
N PHE A 255 -7.57 -21.09 -27.29
CA PHE A 255 -6.34 -21.03 -26.50
C PHE A 255 -5.95 -22.43 -26.01
N TYR A 256 -4.71 -22.58 -25.57
CA TYR A 256 -4.20 -23.78 -24.91
C TYR A 256 -3.67 -23.39 -23.54
N LEU A 257 -4.06 -24.12 -22.49
CA LEU A 257 -3.42 -24.00 -21.19
C LEU A 257 -2.11 -24.76 -21.24
N ARG A 258 -1.01 -24.09 -20.94
CA ARG A 258 0.30 -24.73 -20.78
C ARG A 258 0.54 -24.87 -19.28
N ALA A 259 0.55 -26.10 -18.77
CA ALA A 259 1.12 -26.34 -17.45
C ALA A 259 2.60 -25.93 -17.53
N GLY A 260 3.05 -25.08 -16.59
CA GLY A 260 4.47 -24.77 -16.45
C GLY A 260 5.24 -26.08 -16.33
N SER A 261 6.35 -26.20 -17.04
CA SER A 261 7.14 -27.43 -17.09
C SER A 261 7.51 -27.87 -15.67
N GLU A 262 6.85 -28.91 -15.16
CA GLU A 262 7.37 -29.73 -14.07
C GLU A 262 8.73 -30.26 -14.53
N GLN A 263 9.80 -29.70 -14.00
CA GLN A 263 11.12 -30.28 -14.14
C GLN A 263 11.17 -31.46 -13.17
N LYS A 264 11.07 -32.66 -13.77
CA LYS A 264 11.34 -33.98 -13.17
C LYS A 264 12.60 -33.97 -12.30
#